data_AF-A0A5P9FIV6-F1
#
_entry.id   AF-A0A5P9FIV6-F1
#
_cell.length_a   1.000
_cell.length_b   1.000
_cell.length_c   1.000
_cell.angle_alpha   90.00
_cell.angle_beta   90.00
_cell.angle_gamma   90.00
#
_symmetry.space_group_name_H-M   'P 1'
#
loop_
_entity.id
_entity.type
_entity.pdbx_description
1 polymer ?
#
loop_
_entity_poly.entity_id
_entity_poly.type
_entity_poly.pdbx_seq_one_letter_code
_entity_poly.pdbx_strand_id
1 'polypeptide(L)'
;MTVKTTISFTDRHHRFLTDKVGQGAFASQSAAVAAALEQMMRDEEERELALGAMAEEIRARLDRPRADYISAEKAFAAARASLQTEREA
;
A
#
# COMPACT_ATOMS: atom_id res chain seq x y z
N MET A 1 -3.47 13.67 -23.32
CA MET A 1 -2.35 13.88 -24.29
C MET A 1 -1.33 12.78 -24.03
N THR A 2 -0.76 12.14 -25.05
CA THR A 2 0.28 11.12 -24.87
C THR A 2 1.63 11.63 -25.35
N VAL A 3 2.70 11.24 -24.65
CA VAL A 3 4.09 11.56 -25.03
C VAL A 3 4.76 10.27 -25.47
N LYS A 4 5.42 10.30 -26.62
CA LYS A 4 6.17 9.14 -27.13
C LYS A 4 7.55 9.13 -26.48
N THR A 5 7.85 8.03 -25.80
CA THR A 5 9.15 7.81 -25.16
C THR A 5 9.69 6.46 -25.60
N THR A 6 10.98 6.42 -25.95
CA THR A 6 11.69 5.17 -26.25
C THR A 6 12.29 4.64 -24.95
N ILE A 7 11.94 3.42 -24.57
CA ILE A 7 12.48 2.73 -23.40
C ILE A 7 13.01 1.36 -23.83
N SER A 8 14.13 0.94 -23.23
CA SER A 8 14.71 -0.36 -23.49
C SER A 8 14.17 -1.39 -22.51
N PHE A 9 13.70 -2.52 -23.03
CA PHE A 9 13.30 -3.67 -22.24
C PHE A 9 14.33 -4.78 -22.35
N THR A 10 14.42 -5.59 -21.29
CA THR A 10 15.06 -6.90 -21.42
C THR A 10 14.18 -7.82 -22.29
N ASP A 11 14.76 -8.84 -22.90
CA ASP A 11 14.02 -9.81 -23.71
C ASP A 11 12.88 -10.48 -22.92
N ARG A 12 13.07 -10.68 -21.62
CA ARG A 12 12.05 -11.21 -20.71
C ARG A 12 10.84 -10.28 -20.62
N HIS A 13 11.06 -8.99 -20.41
CA HIS A 13 9.98 -8.01 -20.28
C HIS A 13 9.27 -7.79 -21.62
N HIS A 14 10.02 -7.72 -22.72
CA HIS A 14 9.44 -7.58 -24.05
C HIS A 14 8.54 -8.76 -24.42
N ARG A 15 9.01 -9.99 -24.16
CA ARG A 15 8.20 -11.21 -24.37
C ARG A 15 6.96 -11.22 -23.50
N PHE A 16 7.07 -10.90 -22.21
CA PHE A 16 5.93 -10.81 -21.31
C PHE A 16 4.85 -9.85 -21.83
N LEU A 17 5.23 -8.64 -22.26
CA LEU A 17 4.28 -7.67 -22.83
C LEU A 17 3.65 -8.18 -24.12
N THR A 18 4.45 -8.81 -24.99
CA THR A 18 3.96 -9.40 -26.25
C THR A 18 2.94 -10.50 -25.99
N ASP A 19 3.23 -11.41 -25.06
CA ASP A 19 2.33 -12.51 -24.71
C ASP A 19 1.01 -11.98 -24.14
N LYS A 20 1.06 -10.92 -23.31
CA LYS A 20 -0.14 -10.31 -22.74
C LYS A 20 -1.03 -9.64 -23.77
N VAL A 21 -0.44 -9.01 -24.79
CA VAL A 21 -1.20 -8.48 -25.94
C VAL A 21 -1.75 -9.63 -26.78
N GLY A 22 -0.97 -10.68 -27.03
CA GLY A 22 -1.42 -11.87 -27.77
C GLY A 22 -2.58 -12.62 -27.08
N GLN A 23 -2.63 -12.59 -25.75
CA GLN A 23 -3.73 -13.12 -24.94
C GLN A 23 -4.99 -12.22 -24.97
N GLY A 24 -4.92 -11.03 -25.56
CA GLY A 24 -6.01 -10.05 -25.56
C GLY A 24 -6.21 -9.34 -24.22
N ALA A 25 -5.27 -9.47 -23.27
CA ALA A 25 -5.37 -8.77 -21.98
C ALA A 25 -5.16 -7.25 -22.12
N PHE A 26 -4.42 -6.83 -23.14
CA PHE A 26 -4.22 -5.42 -23.48
C PHE A 26 -4.31 -5.21 -24.99
N ALA A 27 -4.81 -4.05 -25.39
CA ALA A 27 -4.93 -3.66 -26.80
C ALA A 27 -3.57 -3.44 -27.49
N SER A 28 -2.53 -3.08 -26.73
CA SER A 28 -1.18 -2.85 -27.24
C SER A 28 -0.14 -2.94 -26.12
N GLN A 29 1.14 -3.04 -26.49
CA GLN A 29 2.24 -3.02 -25.52
C GLN A 29 2.29 -1.67 -24.76
N SER A 30 2.02 -0.55 -25.44
CA SER A 30 1.94 0.76 -24.79
C SER A 30 0.82 0.84 -23.77
N ALA A 31 -0.34 0.21 -24.02
CA ALA A 31 -1.43 0.14 -23.05
C ALA A 31 -1.04 -0.69 -21.82
N ALA A 32 -0.34 -1.80 -22.02
CA ALA A 32 0.18 -2.62 -20.92
C ALA A 32 1.22 -1.88 -20.06
N VAL A 33 2.14 -1.13 -20.69
CA VAL A 33 3.11 -0.29 -19.98
C VAL A 33 2.42 0.83 -19.21
N ALA A 34 1.43 1.50 -19.81
CA ALA A 34 0.66 2.53 -19.13
C ALA A 34 -0.04 1.97 -17.88
N ALA A 35 -0.72 0.82 -18.00
CA ALA A 35 -1.37 0.17 -16.86
C ALA A 35 -0.38 -0.21 -15.74
N ALA A 36 0.82 -0.66 -16.09
CA ALA A 36 1.87 -0.95 -15.11
C ALA A 36 2.35 0.31 -14.39
N LEU A 37 2.55 1.42 -15.11
CA LEU A 37 2.95 2.70 -14.51
C LEU A 37 1.86 3.27 -13.59
N GLU A 38 0.59 3.19 -14.00
CA GLU A 38 -0.54 3.60 -13.15
C GLU A 38 -0.58 2.79 -11.85
N GLN A 39 -0.31 1.49 -11.90
CA GLN A 39 -0.20 0.68 -10.69
C GLN A 39 0.96 1.15 -9.81
N MET A 40 2.15 1.38 -10.38
CA MET A 40 3.30 1.87 -9.63
C MET A 40 3.04 3.24 -8.98
N MET A 41 2.32 4.13 -9.68
CA MET A 41 1.94 5.44 -9.13
C MET A 41 1.00 5.29 -7.94
N ARG A 42 -0.04 4.44 -8.05
CA ARG A 42 -0.93 4.15 -6.92
C ARG A 42 -0.19 3.56 -5.73
N ASP A 43 0.69 2.59 -5.98
CA ASP A 43 1.47 1.96 -4.92
C ASP A 43 2.36 2.99 -4.19
N GLU A 44 2.94 3.97 -4.92
CA GLU A 44 3.75 5.04 -4.34
C GLU A 44 2.89 6.05 -3.56
N GLU A 45 1.72 6.43 -4.07
CA GLU A 45 0.77 7.29 -3.36
C GLU A 45 0.30 6.66 -2.05
N GLU A 46 -0.05 5.37 -2.07
CA GLU A 46 -0.44 4.60 -0.88
C GLU A 46 0.71 4.52 0.14
N ARG A 47 1.93 4.30 -0.36
CA ARG A 47 3.13 4.27 0.48
C ARG A 47 3.37 5.63 1.15
N GLU A 48 3.31 6.72 0.41
CA GLU A 48 3.53 8.07 0.94
C GLU A 48 2.46 8.44 1.97
N LEU A 49 1.19 8.08 1.74
CA LEU A 49 0.12 8.23 2.72
C LEU A 49 0.44 7.47 4.02
N ALA A 50 0.82 6.20 3.91
CA ALA A 50 1.13 5.36 5.06
C ALA A 50 2.34 5.89 5.86
N LEU A 51 3.41 6.30 5.16
CA LEU A 51 4.59 6.90 5.79
C LEU A 51 4.27 8.23 6.45
N GLY A 52 3.45 9.07 5.81
CA GLY A 52 2.96 10.33 6.36
C GLY A 52 2.20 10.11 7.67
N ALA A 53 1.24 9.18 7.68
CA ALA A 53 0.46 8.83 8.86
C ALA A 53 1.34 8.29 10.00
N MET A 54 2.31 7.43 9.70
CA MET A 54 3.26 6.93 10.71
C MET A 54 4.12 8.05 11.29
N ALA A 55 4.63 8.96 10.45
CA ALA A 55 5.44 10.07 10.89
C ALA A 55 4.64 11.04 11.78
N GLU A 56 3.38 11.31 11.43
CA GLU A 56 2.47 12.13 12.24
C GLU A 56 2.22 11.49 13.61
N GLU A 57 1.89 10.20 13.65
CA GLU A 57 1.68 9.46 14.91
C GLU A 57 2.93 9.47 15.79
N ILE A 58 4.12 9.29 15.21
CA ILE A 58 5.39 9.38 15.96
C ILE A 58 5.55 10.76 16.57
N ARG A 59 5.31 11.85 15.80
CA ARG A 59 5.41 13.22 16.32
C ARG A 59 4.39 13.47 17.42
N ALA A 60 3.14 13.03 17.24
CA ALA A 60 2.09 13.15 18.25
C ALA A 60 2.46 12.44 19.56
N ARG A 61 3.10 11.26 19.47
CA ARG A 61 3.60 10.54 20.66
C ARG A 61 4.76 11.25 21.35
N LEU A 62 5.67 11.82 20.58
CA LEU A 62 6.82 12.56 21.13
C LEU A 62 6.38 13.85 21.83
N ASP A 63 5.31 14.49 21.36
CA ASP A 63 4.74 15.71 21.96
C ASP A 63 3.88 15.43 23.20
N ARG A 64 3.27 14.23 23.28
CA ARG A 64 2.40 13.85 24.40
C ARG A 64 3.19 13.70 25.72
N PRO A 65 2.77 14.37 26.81
CA PRO A 65 3.35 14.16 28.14
C PRO A 65 3.33 12.70 28.58
N ARG A 66 4.42 12.24 29.21
CA ARG A 66 4.55 10.84 29.66
C ARG A 66 3.46 10.43 30.66
N ALA A 67 2.94 11.37 31.44
CA ALA A 67 1.88 11.13 32.41
C ALA A 67 0.53 10.74 31.77
N ASP A 68 0.33 11.07 30.49
CA ASP A 68 -0.92 10.79 29.77
C ASP A 68 -0.97 9.37 29.17
N TYR A 69 0.15 8.64 29.24
CA TYR A 69 0.21 7.25 28.79
C TYR A 69 -0.43 6.33 29.82
N ILE A 70 -1.24 5.37 29.35
CA ILE A 70 -1.85 4.33 30.18
C ILE A 70 -1.10 3.01 30.07
N SER A 71 -1.20 2.16 31.10
CA SER A 71 -0.63 0.81 31.05
C SER A 71 -1.35 -0.06 30.02
N ALA A 72 -0.62 -1.02 29.45
CA ALA A 72 -1.21 -2.01 28.55
C ALA A 72 -2.35 -2.79 29.23
N GLU A 73 -2.25 -3.03 30.54
CA GLU A 73 -3.32 -3.67 31.31
C GLU A 73 -4.62 -2.87 31.22
N LYS A 74 -4.56 -1.57 31.47
CA LYS A 74 -5.70 -0.67 31.39
C LYS A 74 -6.21 -0.50 29.95
N ALA A 75 -5.30 -0.39 28.99
CA ALA A 75 -5.65 -0.21 27.57
C ALA A 75 -6.45 -1.39 27.00
N PHE A 76 -6.09 -2.63 27.37
CA PHE A 76 -6.70 -3.84 26.83
C PHE A 76 -7.76 -4.47 27.74
N ALA A 77 -8.06 -3.89 28.90
CA ALA A 77 -8.99 -4.47 29.88
C ALA A 77 -10.38 -4.75 29.28
N ALA A 78 -10.95 -3.77 28.57
CA ALA A 78 -12.27 -3.90 27.95
C ALA A 78 -12.30 -4.97 26.85
N ALA A 79 -11.31 -4.96 25.96
CA ALA A 79 -11.23 -5.94 24.87
C ALA A 79 -11.08 -7.38 25.41
N ARG A 80 -10.31 -7.58 26.49
CA ARG A 80 -10.17 -8.90 27.12
C ARG A 80 -11.48 -9.38 27.77
N ALA A 81 -12.20 -8.48 28.44
CA ALA A 81 -13.49 -8.83 29.04
C ALA A 81 -14.50 -9.30 27.97
N SER A 82 -14.57 -8.60 26.83
CA SER A 82 -15.44 -9.01 25.72
C SER A 82 -15.08 -10.41 25.18
N LEU A 83 -13.79 -10.67 24.94
CA LEU A 83 -13.32 -11.98 24.45
C LEU A 83 -13.57 -13.13 25.44
N GLN A 84 -13.52 -12.86 26.75
CA GLN A 84 -13.85 -13.86 27.78
C GLN A 84 -15.34 -14.17 27.78
N THR A 85 -16.18 -13.14 27.65
CA THR A 85 -17.65 -13.30 27.62
C THR A 85 -18.10 -14.14 26.41
N GLU A 86 -17.49 -13.93 25.24
CA GLU A 86 -17.75 -14.75 24.04
C GLU A 86 -17.24 -16.19 24.16
N ARG A 87 -16.23 -16.45 24.99
CA ARG A 87 -15.66 -17.78 25.18
C ARG A 87 -16.45 -18.62 26.20
N GLU A 88 -17.20 -17.95 27.06
CA GLU A 88 -18.04 -18.56 28.10
C GLU A 88 -19.51 -18.76 27.65
N ALA A 89 -19.88 -18.21 26.48
CA ALA A 89 -21.19 -18.38 25.82
C ALA A 89 -21.19 -19.57 24.85
#